data_AF-A0A8H7J0P4-F1
#
_entry.id   AF-A0A8H7J0P4-F1
#
_cell.length_a   1.000
_cell.length_b   1.000
_cell.length_c   1.000
_cell.angle_alpha   90.00
_cell.angle_beta   90.00
_cell.angle_gamma   90.00
#
_symmetry.space_group_name_H-M   'P 1'
#
loop_
_entity.id
_entity.type
_entity.pdbx_description
1 polymer ?
#
loop_
_entity_poly.entity_id
_entity_poly.type
_entity_poly.pdbx_seq_one_letter_code
_entity_poly.pdbx_strand_id
1 'polypeptide(L)'
;MTTAAIESLPVELLQPIFASSGYNLALIQASGILGARLSSEYVYQNTCDYYLTGRCDDYAVRSAAQTAIFASRWMTWSFFKSWIVRTYACNGCLCGLTPEEGCFDAQWPPNFEDATSMVFSRSHLPRLAFVRCRLPRKLLSGPWTQDKVQYLRFLLWNTSMTVNWHDAEASQIAIRGRRQAFFENNLDAVELFNHNRRLGRPPTLETVRFAVAEAGCDRSIVYDTLRAAYRWSSRGEAWDCSLLHQWCDERVLANDVKGRWLWGILQALRHSETGIYDPGMDSDVLFGKIIEEVANAHSNEHGNNMVIRELPWNKVRYGFTRVFITHHHIFVRNEWFSTCKKSRIKVYRWT
;
A
#
# COMPACT_ATOMS: atom_id res chain seq x y z
N MET A 1 30.31 -33.04 -15.44
CA MET A 1 29.30 -32.88 -14.37
C MET A 1 28.28 -33.99 -14.54
N THR A 2 28.07 -34.81 -13.52
CA THR A 2 27.07 -35.90 -13.53
C THR A 2 25.69 -35.31 -13.28
N THR A 3 24.80 -35.36 -14.27
CA THR A 3 23.40 -34.97 -14.13
C THR A 3 22.66 -35.99 -13.28
N ALA A 4 21.86 -35.55 -12.32
CA ALA A 4 21.01 -36.43 -11.55
C ALA A 4 19.96 -37.10 -12.46
N ALA A 5 19.54 -38.33 -12.13
CA ALA A 5 18.60 -39.09 -12.96
C ALA A 5 17.30 -38.30 -13.26
N ILE A 6 16.78 -37.56 -12.27
CA ILE A 6 15.60 -36.70 -12.44
C ILE A 6 15.83 -35.59 -13.47
N GLU A 7 17.02 -35.03 -13.57
CA GLU A 7 17.35 -33.96 -14.53
C GLU A 7 17.42 -34.47 -15.97
N SER A 8 17.62 -35.78 -16.14
CA SER A 8 17.61 -36.42 -17.47
C SER A 8 16.19 -36.61 -18.01
N LEU A 9 15.16 -36.57 -17.15
CA LEU A 9 13.79 -36.83 -17.55
C LEU A 9 13.24 -35.75 -18.50
N PRO A 10 12.46 -36.14 -19.51
CA PRO A 10 11.78 -35.20 -20.39
C PRO A 10 10.72 -34.38 -19.62
N VAL A 11 10.36 -33.20 -20.13
CA VAL A 11 9.50 -32.24 -19.43
C VAL A 11 8.09 -32.80 -19.17
N GLU A 12 7.63 -33.68 -20.05
CA GLU A 12 6.35 -34.38 -19.99
C GLU A 12 6.26 -35.32 -18.77
N LEU A 13 7.40 -35.77 -18.24
CA LEU A 13 7.46 -36.53 -17.00
C LEU A 13 7.75 -35.62 -15.79
N LEU A 14 8.55 -34.57 -15.97
CA LEU A 14 8.86 -33.61 -14.91
C LEU A 14 7.64 -32.84 -14.43
N GLN A 15 6.75 -32.41 -15.34
CA GLN A 15 5.57 -31.63 -14.98
C GLN A 15 4.57 -32.41 -14.10
N PRO A 16 4.18 -33.66 -14.44
CA PRO A 16 3.38 -34.49 -13.55
C PRO A 16 4.06 -34.74 -12.20
N ILE A 17 5.37 -35.03 -12.17
CA ILE A 17 6.11 -35.21 -10.92
C ILE A 17 6.03 -33.93 -10.06
N PHE A 18 6.21 -32.77 -10.68
CA PHE A 18 6.08 -31.49 -9.98
C PHE A 18 4.67 -31.26 -9.44
N ALA A 19 3.63 -31.55 -10.22
CA ALA A 19 2.24 -31.46 -9.78
C ALA A 19 1.93 -32.42 -8.61
N SER A 20 2.38 -33.69 -8.71
CA SER A 20 2.22 -34.70 -7.66
C SER A 20 2.99 -34.35 -6.38
N SER A 21 4.06 -33.56 -6.48
CA SER A 21 4.78 -33.01 -5.32
C SER A 21 4.05 -31.86 -4.62
N GLY A 22 2.85 -31.48 -5.09
CA GLY A 22 2.14 -30.30 -4.60
C GLY A 22 2.79 -28.99 -5.07
N TYR A 23 3.37 -28.99 -6.27
CA TYR A 23 4.08 -27.83 -6.85
C TYR A 23 5.22 -27.31 -5.96
N ASN A 24 5.96 -28.20 -5.31
CA ASN A 24 7.00 -27.85 -4.35
C ASN A 24 8.15 -27.04 -5.00
N LEU A 25 8.17 -25.72 -4.76
CA LEU A 25 9.14 -24.79 -5.34
C LEU A 25 10.61 -25.16 -5.08
N ALA A 26 10.88 -25.93 -4.02
CA ALA A 26 12.23 -26.43 -3.74
C ALA A 26 12.77 -27.32 -4.88
N LEU A 27 11.90 -28.03 -5.62
CA LEU A 27 12.31 -28.87 -6.75
C LEU A 27 12.89 -28.03 -7.90
N ILE A 28 12.25 -26.91 -8.21
CA ILE A 28 12.69 -25.96 -9.24
C ILE A 28 13.99 -25.26 -8.79
N GLN A 29 14.14 -25.03 -7.49
CA GLN A 29 15.30 -24.36 -6.89
C GLN A 29 16.50 -25.30 -6.69
N ALA A 30 16.27 -26.61 -6.63
CA ALA A 30 17.32 -27.59 -6.38
C ALA A 30 18.32 -27.69 -7.54
N SER A 31 17.92 -27.35 -8.77
CA SER A 31 18.79 -27.41 -9.94
C SER A 31 18.38 -26.39 -10.99
N GLY A 32 19.37 -25.73 -11.60
CA GLY A 32 19.16 -24.83 -12.74
C GLY A 32 18.58 -25.55 -13.96
N ILE A 33 18.87 -26.85 -14.15
CA ILE A 33 18.33 -27.65 -15.26
C ILE A 33 16.84 -27.91 -15.04
N LEU A 34 16.46 -28.36 -13.83
CA LEU A 34 15.06 -28.55 -13.46
C LEU A 34 14.30 -27.23 -13.54
N GLY A 35 14.89 -26.16 -13.03
CA GLY A 35 14.34 -24.82 -13.09
C GLY A 35 14.06 -24.37 -14.52
N ALA A 36 15.01 -24.55 -15.44
CA ALA A 36 14.83 -24.22 -16.85
C ALA A 36 13.78 -25.09 -17.54
N ARG A 37 13.75 -26.41 -17.30
CA ARG A 37 12.78 -27.32 -17.93
C ARG A 37 11.36 -27.12 -17.41
N LEU A 38 11.19 -26.79 -16.13
CA LEU A 38 9.89 -26.49 -15.51
C LEU A 38 9.48 -25.02 -15.66
N SER A 39 10.28 -24.21 -16.34
CA SER A 39 9.99 -22.79 -16.60
C SER A 39 9.05 -22.64 -17.79
N SER A 40 7.77 -22.94 -17.60
CA SER A 40 6.72 -22.74 -18.61
C SER A 40 5.51 -22.02 -18.03
N GLU A 41 4.75 -21.36 -18.90
CA GLU A 41 3.49 -20.71 -18.49
C GLU A 41 2.53 -21.71 -17.84
N TYR A 42 2.40 -22.92 -18.40
CA TYR A 42 1.60 -23.99 -17.81
C TYR A 42 1.98 -24.27 -16.35
N VAL A 43 3.27 -24.38 -16.05
CA VAL A 43 3.74 -24.64 -14.67
C VAL A 43 3.42 -23.45 -13.77
N TYR A 44 3.70 -22.22 -14.22
CA TYR A 44 3.45 -21.01 -13.44
C TYR A 44 1.97 -20.82 -13.09
N GLN A 45 1.08 -21.02 -14.07
CA GLN A 45 -0.37 -20.91 -13.90
C GLN A 45 -0.86 -21.90 -12.84
N ASN A 46 -0.46 -23.18 -12.96
CA ASN A 46 -0.85 -24.23 -12.02
C ASN A 46 -0.26 -24.04 -10.61
N THR A 47 0.99 -23.57 -10.50
CA THR A 47 1.59 -23.20 -9.21
C THR A 47 0.80 -22.06 -8.54
N CYS A 48 0.37 -21.05 -9.31
CA CYS A 48 -0.45 -19.97 -8.78
C CYS A 48 -1.83 -20.48 -8.34
N ASP A 49 -2.46 -21.36 -9.12
CA ASP A 49 -3.74 -21.98 -8.74
C ASP A 49 -3.61 -22.75 -7.41
N TYR A 50 -2.52 -23.49 -7.23
CA TYR A 50 -2.30 -24.25 -6.01
C TYR A 50 -2.11 -23.34 -4.77
N TYR A 51 -1.24 -22.33 -4.85
CA TYR A 51 -0.86 -21.53 -3.67
C TYR A 51 -1.69 -20.26 -3.45
N LEU A 52 -2.32 -19.70 -4.49
CA LEU A 52 -3.05 -18.42 -4.40
C LEU A 52 -4.56 -18.59 -4.25
N THR A 53 -5.14 -19.75 -4.60
CA THR A 53 -6.58 -20.02 -4.42
C THR A 53 -6.89 -20.90 -3.20
N GLY A 54 -5.90 -21.20 -2.35
CA GLY A 54 -6.11 -21.81 -1.05
C GLY A 54 -6.18 -23.35 -1.02
N ARG A 55 -5.60 -24.05 -2.01
CA ARG A 55 -5.55 -25.52 -2.06
C ARG A 55 -4.46 -26.14 -1.16
N CYS A 56 -3.55 -25.32 -0.62
CA CYS A 56 -2.51 -25.75 0.31
C CYS A 56 -2.97 -25.47 1.75
N ASP A 57 -3.11 -26.52 2.57
CA ASP A 57 -3.62 -26.44 3.94
C ASP A 57 -2.59 -25.91 4.94
N ASP A 58 -1.31 -26.23 4.74
CA ASP A 58 -0.23 -25.73 5.59
C ASP A 58 0.02 -24.23 5.34
N TYR A 59 -0.31 -23.44 6.35
CA TYR A 59 -0.16 -21.99 6.30
C TYR A 59 1.30 -21.53 6.13
N ALA A 60 2.24 -22.17 6.82
CA ALA A 60 3.65 -21.77 6.79
C ALA A 60 4.26 -22.06 5.42
N VAL A 61 4.01 -23.26 4.89
CA VAL A 61 4.44 -23.66 3.54
C VAL A 61 3.80 -22.74 2.50
N ARG A 62 2.49 -22.51 2.60
CA ARG A 62 1.77 -21.62 1.68
C ARG A 62 2.31 -20.19 1.72
N SER A 63 2.56 -19.61 2.88
CA SER A 63 3.09 -18.24 3.01
C SER A 63 4.51 -18.10 2.43
N ALA A 64 5.37 -19.10 2.66
CA ALA A 64 6.70 -19.16 2.08
C ALA A 64 6.65 -19.28 0.54
N ALA A 65 5.82 -20.19 0.02
CA ALA A 65 5.63 -20.38 -1.41
C ALA A 65 5.05 -19.12 -2.09
N GLN A 66 4.03 -18.50 -1.50
CA GLN A 66 3.49 -17.23 -1.96
C GLN A 66 4.57 -16.14 -2.03
N THR A 67 5.40 -16.02 -0.99
CA THR A 67 6.51 -15.06 -0.99
C THR A 67 7.49 -15.33 -2.15
N ALA A 68 7.85 -16.59 -2.38
CA ALA A 68 8.75 -16.98 -3.46
C ALA A 68 8.13 -16.74 -4.86
N ILE A 69 6.84 -17.04 -5.03
CA ILE A 69 6.10 -16.79 -6.27
C ILE A 69 6.15 -15.30 -6.64
N PHE A 70 5.76 -14.41 -5.72
CA PHE A 70 5.77 -12.97 -6.01
C PHE A 70 7.17 -12.38 -6.16
N ALA A 71 8.19 -12.97 -5.51
CA ALA A 71 9.58 -12.59 -5.69
C ALA A 71 10.18 -13.08 -7.03
N SER A 72 9.60 -14.09 -7.65
CA SER A 72 10.12 -14.71 -8.87
C SER A 72 10.11 -13.75 -10.06
N ARG A 73 11.08 -13.89 -10.98
CA ARG A 73 11.23 -13.01 -12.16
C ARG A 73 10.04 -13.09 -13.11
N TRP A 74 9.46 -14.27 -13.31
CA TRP A 74 8.33 -14.52 -14.20
C TRP A 74 7.01 -13.94 -13.71
N MET A 75 6.87 -13.67 -12.40
CA MET A 75 5.66 -13.08 -11.81
C MET A 75 5.62 -11.56 -12.09
N THR A 76 5.37 -11.19 -13.34
CA THR A 76 5.24 -9.81 -13.81
C THR A 76 3.82 -9.30 -13.67
N TRP A 77 3.61 -7.98 -13.85
CA TRP A 77 2.27 -7.43 -13.83
C TRP A 77 1.39 -8.00 -14.95
N SER A 78 1.94 -8.13 -16.17
CA SER A 78 1.23 -8.72 -17.31
C SER A 78 0.83 -10.17 -17.06
N PHE A 79 1.76 -10.99 -16.55
CA PHE A 79 1.46 -12.38 -16.19
C PHE A 79 0.38 -12.44 -15.11
N PHE A 80 0.49 -11.64 -14.05
CA PHE A 80 -0.47 -11.67 -12.95
C PHE A 80 -1.87 -11.23 -13.37
N LYS A 81 -2.00 -10.23 -14.26
CA LYS A 81 -3.28 -9.86 -14.89
C LYS A 81 -3.86 -11.02 -15.69
N SER A 82 -3.05 -11.67 -16.53
CA SER A 82 -3.47 -12.85 -17.31
C SER A 82 -3.96 -13.99 -16.41
N TRP A 83 -3.21 -14.30 -15.34
CA TRP A 83 -3.62 -15.30 -14.36
C TRP A 83 -4.95 -14.92 -13.68
N ILE A 84 -5.13 -13.68 -13.21
CA ILE A 84 -6.40 -13.22 -12.62
C ILE A 84 -7.57 -13.41 -13.60
N VAL A 85 -7.40 -12.99 -14.85
CA VAL A 85 -8.45 -13.11 -15.86
C VAL A 85 -8.80 -14.59 -16.08
N ARG A 86 -7.79 -15.43 -16.30
CA ARG A 86 -7.99 -16.88 -16.48
C ARG A 86 -8.70 -17.52 -15.28
N THR A 87 -8.33 -17.14 -14.06
CA THR A 87 -8.83 -17.80 -12.84
C THR A 87 -10.23 -17.36 -12.44
N TYR A 88 -10.61 -16.09 -12.66
CA TYR A 88 -11.86 -15.53 -12.11
C TYR A 88 -12.88 -15.07 -13.16
N ALA A 89 -12.55 -15.06 -14.46
CA ALA A 89 -13.47 -14.58 -15.49
C ALA A 89 -14.75 -15.39 -15.58
N CYS A 90 -14.68 -16.71 -15.41
CA CYS A 90 -15.86 -17.57 -15.43
C CYS A 90 -16.79 -17.33 -14.23
N ASN A 91 -16.25 -16.93 -13.07
CA ASN A 91 -17.05 -16.55 -11.91
C ASN A 91 -17.67 -15.15 -12.05
N GLY A 92 -17.07 -14.29 -12.89
CA GLY A 92 -17.47 -12.88 -13.01
C GLY A 92 -17.21 -12.07 -11.74
N CYS A 93 -16.31 -12.51 -10.85
CA CYS A 93 -15.93 -11.77 -9.64
C CYS A 93 -14.62 -12.28 -9.02
N LEU A 94 -13.81 -11.37 -8.46
CA LEU A 94 -12.59 -11.72 -7.71
C LEU A 94 -12.85 -12.47 -6.39
N CYS A 95 -14.09 -12.54 -5.91
CA CYS A 95 -14.46 -13.40 -4.78
C CYS A 95 -14.50 -14.90 -5.13
N GLY A 96 -14.38 -15.23 -6.43
CA GLY A 96 -14.37 -16.61 -6.92
C GLY A 96 -15.68 -17.35 -6.68
N LEU A 97 -16.80 -16.64 -6.58
CA LEU A 97 -18.15 -17.19 -6.50
C LEU A 97 -18.98 -16.59 -7.64
N THR A 98 -19.89 -17.39 -8.19
CA THR A 98 -20.95 -16.97 -9.10
C THR A 98 -22.14 -16.36 -8.32
N PRO A 99 -23.09 -15.68 -8.99
CA PRO A 99 -24.33 -15.23 -8.34
C PRO A 99 -25.09 -16.36 -7.64
N GLU A 100 -25.13 -17.54 -8.26
CA GLU A 100 -25.80 -18.74 -7.73
C GLU A 100 -25.10 -19.29 -6.48
N GLU A 101 -23.78 -19.14 -6.39
CA GLU A 101 -22.98 -19.50 -5.22
C GLU A 101 -22.97 -18.42 -4.12
N GLY A 102 -23.70 -17.32 -4.32
CA GLY A 102 -23.88 -16.25 -3.33
C GLY A 102 -23.03 -15.01 -3.54
N CYS A 103 -22.51 -14.76 -4.74
CA CYS A 103 -21.95 -13.44 -5.08
C CYS A 103 -23.08 -12.42 -5.30
N PHE A 104 -23.15 -11.37 -4.47
CA PHE A 104 -24.23 -10.37 -4.51
C PHE A 104 -23.78 -8.96 -4.94
N ASP A 105 -22.49 -8.75 -5.20
CA ASP A 105 -21.91 -7.45 -5.57
C ASP A 105 -20.66 -7.65 -6.42
N ALA A 106 -20.84 -8.22 -7.61
CA ALA A 106 -19.75 -8.66 -8.48
C ALA A 106 -18.79 -7.51 -8.83
N GLN A 107 -17.51 -7.72 -8.58
CA GLN A 107 -16.43 -6.78 -8.93
C GLN A 107 -15.71 -7.31 -10.19
N TRP A 108 -16.29 -7.02 -11.36
CA TRP A 108 -15.78 -7.46 -12.66
C TRP A 108 -16.17 -6.53 -13.82
N PRO A 109 -15.29 -6.29 -14.81
CA PRO A 109 -13.88 -6.68 -14.85
C PRO A 109 -13.06 -5.97 -13.75
N PRO A 110 -11.92 -6.54 -13.30
CA PRO A 110 -11.07 -5.87 -12.33
C PRO A 110 -10.53 -4.56 -12.92
N ASN A 111 -10.61 -3.48 -12.14
CA ASN A 111 -9.92 -2.24 -12.50
C ASN A 111 -8.43 -2.38 -12.16
N PHE A 112 -7.63 -2.74 -13.17
CA PHE A 112 -6.20 -2.96 -13.00
C PHE A 112 -5.43 -1.64 -12.87
N GLU A 113 -5.97 -0.56 -13.43
CA GLU A 113 -5.39 0.78 -13.41
C GLU A 113 -5.59 1.46 -12.05
N ASP A 114 -6.79 1.29 -11.48
CA ASP A 114 -7.15 1.79 -10.17
C ASP A 114 -7.93 0.75 -9.34
N ALA A 115 -7.18 -0.11 -8.67
CA ALA A 115 -7.76 -1.12 -7.79
C ALA A 115 -8.59 -0.53 -6.64
N THR A 116 -8.42 0.76 -6.29
CA THR A 116 -9.14 1.36 -5.16
C THR A 116 -10.62 1.60 -5.44
N SER A 117 -11.01 1.61 -6.72
CA SER A 117 -12.42 1.68 -7.11
C SER A 117 -13.17 0.37 -6.84
N MET A 118 -12.46 -0.75 -6.61
CA MET A 118 -13.06 -2.06 -6.38
C MET A 118 -13.43 -2.22 -4.90
N VAL A 119 -14.66 -1.92 -4.53
CA VAL A 119 -15.07 -1.93 -3.12
C VAL A 119 -15.57 -3.32 -2.73
N PHE A 120 -14.85 -3.95 -1.79
CA PHE A 120 -15.26 -5.24 -1.22
C PHE A 120 -15.85 -5.05 0.17
N SER A 121 -16.97 -5.70 0.43
CA SER A 121 -17.61 -5.70 1.76
C SER A 121 -17.00 -6.81 2.65
N ARG A 122 -17.30 -6.79 3.95
CA ARG A 122 -16.78 -7.82 4.88
C ARG A 122 -17.29 -9.23 4.54
N SER A 123 -18.49 -9.34 3.99
CA SER A 123 -19.12 -10.59 3.55
C SER A 123 -18.79 -10.94 2.10
N HIS A 124 -18.13 -10.04 1.36
CA HIS A 124 -17.76 -10.21 -0.03
C HIS A 124 -16.31 -9.77 -0.24
N LEU A 125 -15.36 -10.60 0.22
CA LEU A 125 -13.93 -10.34 0.05
C LEU A 125 -13.37 -11.06 -1.19
N PRO A 126 -12.36 -10.49 -1.86
CA PRO A 126 -11.71 -11.20 -2.96
C PRO A 126 -10.97 -12.42 -2.40
N ARG A 127 -10.86 -13.51 -3.16
CA ARG A 127 -10.08 -14.69 -2.75
C ARG A 127 -8.62 -14.35 -2.48
N LEU A 128 -8.10 -13.36 -3.21
CA LEU A 128 -6.77 -12.81 -3.02
C LEU A 128 -6.54 -12.22 -1.63
N ALA A 129 -7.59 -11.85 -0.87
CA ALA A 129 -7.44 -11.31 0.49
C ALA A 129 -6.78 -12.30 1.46
N PHE A 130 -6.84 -13.60 1.13
CA PHE A 130 -6.23 -14.68 1.90
C PHE A 130 -4.75 -14.92 1.54
N VAL A 131 -4.23 -14.27 0.51
CA VAL A 131 -2.80 -14.25 0.20
C VAL A 131 -2.09 -13.41 1.27
N ARG A 132 -1.24 -14.08 2.06
CA ARG A 132 -0.54 -13.53 3.23
C ARG A 132 0.93 -13.85 3.12
N CYS A 133 1.67 -12.98 2.47
CA CYS A 133 3.11 -13.13 2.23
C CYS A 133 3.83 -11.77 2.24
N ARG A 134 5.13 -11.76 1.95
CA ARG A 134 5.91 -10.52 1.89
C ARG A 134 5.78 -9.83 0.54
N LEU A 135 5.70 -8.51 0.56
CA LEU A 135 5.80 -7.73 -0.67
C LEU A 135 7.17 -7.96 -1.33
N PRO A 136 7.22 -8.22 -2.64
CA PRO A 136 8.46 -8.57 -3.30
C PRO A 136 9.36 -7.33 -3.46
N ARG A 137 10.66 -7.50 -3.20
CA ARG A 137 11.67 -6.42 -3.21
C ARG A 137 11.68 -5.62 -4.53
N LYS A 138 11.41 -6.28 -5.67
CA LYS A 138 11.32 -5.66 -7.00
C LYS A 138 10.19 -4.62 -7.14
N LEU A 139 9.20 -4.63 -6.25
CA LEU A 139 8.11 -3.64 -6.19
C LEU A 139 8.33 -2.58 -5.10
N LEU A 140 9.40 -2.68 -4.32
CA LEU A 140 9.70 -1.76 -3.21
C LEU A 140 10.78 -0.74 -3.56
N SER A 141 11.26 -0.72 -4.80
CA SER A 141 12.30 0.19 -5.30
C SER A 141 11.95 0.65 -6.71
N GLY A 142 12.43 1.83 -7.10
CA GLY A 142 12.20 2.36 -8.44
C GLY A 142 13.06 1.64 -9.51
N PRO A 143 12.96 2.05 -10.78
CA PRO A 143 12.14 3.15 -11.27
C PRO A 143 10.63 2.89 -11.09
N TRP A 144 9.86 3.92 -10.75
CA TRP A 144 8.43 3.87 -10.48
C TRP A 144 7.62 4.02 -11.78
N THR A 145 7.65 2.98 -12.60
CA THR A 145 6.79 2.89 -13.79
C THR A 145 5.31 2.76 -13.41
N GLN A 146 4.41 3.18 -14.29
CA GLN A 146 2.95 3.03 -14.11
C GLN A 146 2.55 1.58 -13.79
N ASP A 147 3.06 0.60 -14.53
CA ASP A 147 2.79 -0.83 -14.28
C ASP A 147 3.19 -1.28 -12.88
N LYS A 148 4.35 -0.84 -12.38
CA LYS A 148 4.83 -1.15 -11.02
C LYS A 148 3.91 -0.57 -9.97
N VAL A 149 3.48 0.68 -10.14
CA VAL A 149 2.54 1.37 -9.25
C VAL A 149 1.18 0.67 -9.23
N GLN A 150 0.62 0.37 -10.42
CA GLN A 150 -0.65 -0.36 -10.55
C GLN A 150 -0.57 -1.74 -9.90
N TYR A 151 0.53 -2.47 -10.15
CA TYR A 151 0.73 -3.78 -9.56
C TYR A 151 0.80 -3.70 -8.03
N LEU A 152 1.61 -2.79 -7.49
CA LEU A 152 1.73 -2.60 -6.06
C LEU A 152 0.40 -2.16 -5.43
N ARG A 153 -0.32 -1.23 -6.07
CA ARG A 153 -1.65 -0.77 -5.66
C ARG A 153 -2.64 -1.94 -5.62
N PHE A 154 -2.67 -2.78 -6.65
CA PHE A 154 -3.55 -3.93 -6.72
C PHE A 154 -3.25 -4.96 -5.64
N LEU A 155 -1.97 -5.28 -5.42
CA LEU A 155 -1.54 -6.20 -4.36
C LEU A 155 -1.91 -5.67 -2.99
N LEU A 156 -1.64 -4.40 -2.73
CA LEU A 156 -2.04 -3.77 -1.49
C LEU A 156 -3.56 -3.85 -1.34
N TRP A 157 -4.35 -3.44 -2.32
CA TRP A 157 -5.79 -3.43 -2.17
C TRP A 157 -6.43 -4.82 -1.97
N ASN A 158 -6.00 -5.81 -2.76
CA ASN A 158 -6.68 -7.10 -2.84
C ASN A 158 -6.04 -8.23 -2.02
N THR A 159 -4.86 -8.02 -1.43
CA THR A 159 -4.18 -9.05 -0.63
C THR A 159 -3.91 -8.59 0.80
N SER A 160 -3.39 -9.48 1.63
CA SER A 160 -2.88 -9.18 2.97
C SER A 160 -1.34 -9.09 3.03
N MET A 161 -0.68 -8.78 1.90
CA MET A 161 0.79 -8.68 1.85
C MET A 161 1.34 -7.52 2.68
N THR A 162 2.56 -7.68 3.19
CA THR A 162 3.25 -6.69 4.05
C THR A 162 4.76 -6.63 3.79
N VAL A 163 5.38 -5.49 4.05
CA VAL A 163 6.85 -5.40 4.21
C VAL A 163 7.27 -6.03 5.54
N ASN A 164 8.38 -6.78 5.55
CA ASN A 164 8.97 -7.26 6.80
C ASN A 164 9.83 -6.17 7.45
N TRP A 165 9.23 -5.36 8.33
CA TRP A 165 9.93 -4.28 9.02
C TRP A 165 10.94 -4.72 10.10
N HIS A 166 11.02 -6.02 10.40
CA HIS A 166 12.04 -6.57 11.29
C HIS A 166 13.28 -7.02 10.51
N ASP A 167 13.16 -7.22 9.20
CA ASP A 167 14.30 -7.44 8.32
C ASP A 167 14.90 -6.08 7.94
N ALA A 168 16.15 -5.86 8.33
CA ALA A 168 16.87 -4.61 8.07
C ALA A 168 16.98 -4.33 6.57
N GLU A 169 17.18 -5.38 5.76
CA GLU A 169 17.33 -5.23 4.32
C GLU A 169 16.00 -4.82 3.67
N ALA A 170 14.91 -5.54 3.93
CA ALA A 170 13.59 -5.18 3.42
C ALA A 170 13.13 -3.79 3.87
N SER A 171 13.41 -3.42 5.12
CA SER A 171 13.11 -2.09 5.66
C SER A 171 13.89 -1.00 4.91
N GLN A 172 15.18 -1.20 4.70
CA GLN A 172 16.04 -0.25 4.01
C GLN A 172 15.63 -0.10 2.53
N ILE A 173 15.25 -1.19 1.87
CA ILE A 173 14.73 -1.16 0.50
C ILE A 173 13.46 -0.32 0.43
N ALA A 174 12.49 -0.55 1.32
CA ALA A 174 11.24 0.23 1.33
C ALA A 174 11.48 1.73 1.61
N ILE A 175 12.38 2.07 2.54
CA ILE A 175 12.76 3.46 2.83
C ILE A 175 13.41 4.12 1.61
N ARG A 176 14.36 3.43 0.96
CA ARG A 176 15.00 3.91 -0.27
C ARG A 176 14.01 4.04 -1.42
N GLY A 177 13.09 3.09 -1.56
CA GLY A 177 12.02 3.15 -2.55
C GLY A 177 11.14 4.38 -2.40
N ARG A 178 10.73 4.69 -1.17
CA ARG A 178 9.99 5.92 -0.88
C ARG A 178 10.79 7.17 -1.25
N ARG A 179 12.08 7.24 -0.86
CA ARG A 179 12.98 8.34 -1.25
C ARG A 179 13.13 8.48 -2.76
N GLN A 180 13.23 7.37 -3.47
CA GLN A 180 13.28 7.36 -4.92
C GLN A 180 11.96 7.83 -5.55
N ALA A 181 10.80 7.52 -4.96
CA ALA A 181 9.51 8.03 -5.44
C ALA A 181 9.43 9.56 -5.34
N PHE A 182 9.97 10.13 -4.26
CA PHE A 182 10.14 11.57 -4.11
C PHE A 182 11.04 12.16 -5.22
N PHE A 183 12.23 11.60 -5.44
CA PHE A 183 13.15 12.09 -6.48
C PHE A 183 12.60 11.97 -7.91
N GLU A 184 11.81 10.94 -8.19
CA GLU A 184 11.16 10.73 -9.49
C GLU A 184 9.88 11.56 -9.67
N ASN A 185 9.51 12.39 -8.69
CA ASN A 185 8.24 13.14 -8.65
C ASN A 185 7.01 12.25 -8.93
N ASN A 186 7.05 11.00 -8.46
CA ASN A 186 5.98 10.03 -8.69
C ASN A 186 4.96 10.08 -7.56
N LEU A 187 3.96 10.97 -7.69
CA LEU A 187 2.90 11.15 -6.71
C LEU A 187 2.17 9.83 -6.40
N ASP A 188 1.85 9.03 -7.42
CA ASP A 188 1.15 7.76 -7.25
C ASP A 188 1.91 6.78 -6.32
N ALA A 189 3.23 6.69 -6.45
CA ALA A 189 4.05 5.85 -5.59
C ALA A 189 4.17 6.44 -4.18
N VAL A 190 4.34 7.76 -4.06
CA VAL A 190 4.39 8.45 -2.76
C VAL A 190 3.10 8.21 -1.96
N GLU A 191 1.94 8.34 -2.60
CA GLU A 191 0.63 8.12 -2.01
C GLU A 191 0.49 6.70 -1.45
N LEU A 192 1.00 5.69 -2.17
CA LEU A 192 1.04 4.31 -1.67
C LEU A 192 1.84 4.18 -0.37
N PHE A 193 3.00 4.84 -0.28
CA PHE A 193 3.84 4.79 0.93
C PHE A 193 3.25 5.58 2.10
N ASN A 194 2.66 6.75 1.83
CA ASN A 194 2.16 7.65 2.86
C ASN A 194 0.90 7.12 3.55
N HIS A 195 0.03 6.45 2.80
CA HIS A 195 -1.29 6.06 3.29
C HIS A 195 -1.47 4.57 3.54
N ASN A 196 -0.56 3.71 3.07
CA ASN A 196 -0.66 2.28 3.30
C ASN A 196 0.33 1.77 4.35
N ARG A 197 -0.18 1.51 5.57
CA ARG A 197 0.59 0.98 6.71
C ARG A 197 1.23 -0.40 6.48
N ARG A 198 0.85 -1.13 5.43
CA ARG A 198 1.49 -2.41 5.08
C ARG A 198 2.71 -2.22 4.19
N LEU A 199 2.78 -1.11 3.46
CA LEU A 199 3.91 -0.74 2.61
C LEU A 199 4.91 0.15 3.34
N GLY A 200 4.42 1.14 4.09
CA GLY A 200 5.21 2.23 4.69
C GLY A 200 5.01 2.35 6.20
N ARG A 201 6.04 2.88 6.87
CA ARG A 201 5.82 3.57 8.15
C ARG A 201 5.15 4.92 7.85
N PRO A 202 4.29 5.42 8.76
CA PRO A 202 3.73 6.75 8.61
C PRO A 202 4.81 7.80 8.35
N PRO A 203 4.56 8.76 7.45
CA PRO A 203 5.48 9.89 7.26
C PRO A 203 5.58 10.72 8.54
N THR A 204 6.77 11.27 8.74
CA THR A 204 7.16 12.13 9.85
C THR A 204 7.59 13.50 9.31
N LEU A 205 7.82 14.48 10.20
CA LEU A 205 8.43 15.76 9.80
C LEU A 205 9.77 15.59 9.09
N GLU A 206 10.56 14.56 9.43
CA GLU A 206 11.79 14.23 8.69
C GLU A 206 11.49 13.85 7.23
N THR A 207 10.39 13.14 7.01
CA THR A 207 9.94 12.77 5.65
C THR A 207 9.50 14.00 4.86
N VAL A 208 8.79 14.93 5.51
CA VAL A 208 8.41 16.23 4.93
C VAL A 208 9.67 17.04 4.58
N ARG A 209 10.63 17.15 5.52
CA ARG A 209 11.91 17.84 5.29
C ARG A 209 12.66 17.28 4.09
N PHE A 210 12.73 15.96 3.97
CA PHE A 210 13.34 15.31 2.81
C PHE A 210 12.63 15.71 1.50
N ALA A 211 11.29 15.65 1.47
CA ALA A 211 10.51 16.02 0.29
C ALA A 211 10.73 17.49 -0.15
N VAL A 212 10.90 18.39 0.82
CA VAL A 212 11.08 19.82 0.60
C VAL A 212 12.53 20.16 0.21
N ALA A 213 13.49 19.76 1.04
CA ALA A 213 14.88 20.22 0.92
C ALA A 213 15.70 19.40 -0.09
N GLU A 214 15.42 18.09 -0.21
CA GLU A 214 16.23 17.19 -1.03
C GLU A 214 15.52 16.80 -2.34
N ALA A 215 14.19 16.66 -2.34
CA ALA A 215 13.43 16.16 -3.50
C ALA A 215 12.69 17.24 -4.30
N GLY A 216 13.18 18.49 -4.28
CA GLY A 216 12.69 19.55 -5.17
C GLY A 216 11.37 20.21 -4.79
N CYS A 217 10.78 19.87 -3.64
CA CYS A 217 9.56 20.47 -3.11
C CYS A 217 8.42 20.46 -4.14
N ASP A 218 8.06 19.28 -4.64
CA ASP A 218 6.84 19.14 -5.45
C ASP A 218 5.60 19.39 -4.57
N ARG A 219 4.72 20.31 -5.00
CA ARG A 219 3.60 20.78 -4.16
C ARG A 219 2.61 19.67 -3.84
N SER A 220 2.30 18.81 -4.80
CA SER A 220 1.37 17.69 -4.62
C SER A 220 1.93 16.67 -3.63
N ILE A 221 3.20 16.29 -3.82
CA ILE A 221 3.88 15.33 -2.97
C ILE A 221 4.08 15.86 -1.54
N VAL A 222 4.49 17.13 -1.40
CA VAL A 222 4.66 17.77 -0.09
C VAL A 222 3.31 17.90 0.61
N TYR A 223 2.27 18.33 -0.11
CA TYR A 223 0.91 18.40 0.44
C TYR A 223 0.42 17.03 0.94
N ASP A 224 0.53 15.98 0.11
CA ASP A 224 0.12 14.63 0.49
C ASP A 224 0.90 14.11 1.71
N THR A 225 2.21 14.38 1.74
CA THR A 225 3.09 13.96 2.83
C THR A 225 2.78 14.71 4.12
N LEU A 226 2.51 16.02 4.05
CA LEU A 226 2.07 16.84 5.19
C LEU A 226 0.74 16.34 5.73
N ARG A 227 -0.24 16.09 4.86
CA ARG A 227 -1.56 15.56 5.23
C ARG A 227 -1.43 14.23 5.96
N ALA A 228 -0.65 13.30 5.38
CA ALA A 228 -0.42 12.00 5.98
C ALA A 228 0.32 12.14 7.32
N ALA A 229 1.37 12.97 7.40
CA ALA A 229 2.11 13.20 8.63
C ALA A 229 1.20 13.78 9.72
N TYR A 230 0.39 14.78 9.40
CA TYR A 230 -0.62 15.37 10.31
C TYR A 230 -1.59 14.33 10.84
N ARG A 231 -2.19 13.54 9.94
CA ARG A 231 -3.12 12.48 10.31
C ARG A 231 -2.53 11.43 11.24
N TRP A 232 -1.26 11.07 11.04
CA TRP A 232 -0.63 9.98 11.76
C TRP A 232 0.20 10.42 12.98
N SER A 233 0.58 11.69 13.05
CA SER A 233 1.28 12.29 14.17
C SER A 233 0.42 12.21 15.45
N SER A 234 1.09 12.06 16.60
CA SER A 234 0.41 12.26 17.87
C SER A 234 0.19 13.77 18.04
N ARG A 235 -1.01 14.19 18.46
CA ARG A 235 -1.27 15.59 18.88
C ARG A 235 -0.24 15.95 19.97
N GLY A 236 0.83 16.66 19.61
CA GLY A 236 1.99 16.90 20.47
C GLY A 236 3.37 16.75 19.79
N GLU A 237 3.46 16.18 18.58
CA GLU A 237 4.62 16.46 17.71
C GLU A 237 4.49 17.90 17.22
N ALA A 238 5.17 18.82 17.90
CA ALA A 238 5.15 20.22 17.52
C ALA A 238 5.57 20.36 16.05
N TRP A 239 4.74 21.04 15.26
CA TRP A 239 5.03 21.41 13.87
C TRP A 239 6.11 22.50 13.76
N ASP A 240 6.96 22.61 14.78
CA ASP A 240 8.07 23.54 14.88
C ASP A 240 9.34 22.84 14.38
N CYS A 241 9.61 23.00 13.09
CA CYS A 241 10.84 22.51 12.47
C CYS A 241 11.65 23.71 11.98
N SER A 242 12.65 24.11 12.78
CA SER A 242 13.53 25.25 12.47
C SER A 242 14.17 25.15 11.09
N LEU A 243 14.52 23.93 10.65
CA LEU A 243 15.10 23.70 9.33
C LEU A 243 14.10 23.94 8.18
N LEU A 244 12.83 23.58 8.36
CA LEU A 244 11.80 23.86 7.35
C LEU A 244 11.49 25.37 7.31
N HIS A 245 11.46 26.03 8.47
CA HIS A 245 11.28 27.48 8.54
C HIS A 245 12.44 28.23 7.88
N GLN A 246 13.69 27.87 8.20
CA GLN A 246 14.86 28.44 7.55
C GLN A 246 14.81 28.26 6.03
N TRP A 247 14.47 27.05 5.56
CA TRP A 247 14.31 26.79 4.13
C TRP A 247 13.23 27.70 3.51
N CYS A 248 12.09 27.85 4.18
CA CYS A 248 11.04 28.76 3.72
C CYS A 248 11.54 30.21 3.66
N ASP A 249 12.20 30.71 4.70
CA ASP A 249 12.67 32.09 4.77
C ASP A 249 13.70 32.39 3.66
N GLU A 250 14.66 31.49 3.42
CA GLU A 250 15.62 31.58 2.32
C GLU A 250 14.92 31.64 0.95
N ARG A 251 13.85 30.85 0.77
CA ARG A 251 13.07 30.79 -0.47
C ARG A 251 12.15 31.99 -0.67
N VAL A 252 11.56 32.50 0.41
CA VAL A 252 10.78 33.74 0.40
C VAL A 252 11.67 34.93 0.02
N LEU A 253 12.89 35.01 0.56
CA LEU A 253 13.89 36.01 0.19
C LEU A 253 14.29 35.91 -1.29
N ALA A 254 14.37 34.69 -1.82
CA ALA A 254 14.62 34.42 -3.24
C ALA A 254 13.38 34.61 -4.15
N ASN A 255 12.25 35.08 -3.60
CA ASN A 255 10.97 35.25 -4.31
C ASN A 255 10.43 33.94 -4.92
N ASP A 256 10.74 32.79 -4.31
CA ASP A 256 10.23 31.47 -4.70
C ASP A 256 8.83 31.24 -4.08
N VAL A 257 7.84 31.02 -4.95
CA VAL A 257 6.44 30.78 -4.59
C VAL A 257 6.29 29.55 -3.70
N LYS A 258 7.13 28.52 -3.87
CA LYS A 258 7.10 27.30 -3.04
C LYS A 258 7.44 27.60 -1.58
N GLY A 259 8.38 28.52 -1.36
CA GLY A 259 8.75 29.01 -0.03
C GLY A 259 7.56 29.67 0.67
N ARG A 260 6.92 30.64 0.00
CA ARG A 260 5.72 31.32 0.53
C ARG A 260 4.58 30.36 0.82
N TRP A 261 4.29 29.46 -0.11
CA TRP A 261 3.23 28.46 0.02
C TRP A 261 3.46 27.53 1.23
N LEU A 262 4.65 26.95 1.36
CA LEU A 262 4.96 26.06 2.47
C LEU A 262 4.98 26.81 3.81
N TRP A 263 5.50 28.04 3.83
CA TRP A 263 5.51 28.86 5.03
C TRP A 263 4.10 29.11 5.57
N GLY A 264 3.16 29.50 4.71
CA GLY A 264 1.76 29.68 5.09
C GLY A 264 1.15 28.39 5.66
N ILE A 265 1.42 27.24 5.03
CA ILE A 265 0.94 25.94 5.51
C ILE A 265 1.48 25.63 6.91
N LEU A 266 2.79 25.75 7.12
CA LEU A 266 3.41 25.47 8.41
C LEU A 266 2.90 26.42 9.51
N GLN A 267 2.70 27.69 9.18
CA GLN A 267 2.12 28.66 10.10
C GLN A 267 0.69 28.25 10.50
N ALA A 268 -0.14 27.87 9.55
CA ALA A 268 -1.52 27.46 9.80
C ALA A 268 -1.59 26.18 10.67
N LEU A 269 -0.72 25.21 10.42
CA LEU A 269 -0.63 23.99 11.24
C LEU A 269 -0.25 24.31 12.69
N ARG A 270 0.69 25.23 12.94
CA ARG A 270 1.05 25.67 14.30
C ARG A 270 -0.10 26.35 15.04
N HIS A 271 -0.85 27.23 14.35
CA HIS A 271 -1.98 27.94 14.97
C HIS A 271 -3.16 27.01 15.26
N SER A 272 -3.31 25.92 14.50
CA SER A 272 -4.32 24.89 14.77
C SER A 272 -4.10 24.13 16.07
N GLU A 273 -2.86 23.99 16.52
CA GLU A 273 -2.54 23.39 17.83
C GLU A 273 -2.98 24.27 19.01
N THR A 274 -3.09 25.58 18.78
CA THR A 274 -3.52 26.58 19.77
C THR A 274 -5.02 26.90 19.75
N GLY A 275 -5.77 26.32 18.81
CA GLY A 275 -7.16 26.69 18.50
C GLY A 275 -8.26 25.79 19.09
N ILE A 276 -9.45 26.40 19.25
CA ILE A 276 -10.73 25.87 19.77
C ILE A 276 -11.39 24.92 18.73
N TYR A 277 -10.69 23.88 18.28
CA TYR A 277 -11.30 22.91 17.37
C TYR A 277 -11.94 21.76 18.15
N ASP A 278 -13.12 21.31 17.70
CA ASP A 278 -13.86 20.21 18.30
C ASP A 278 -12.95 18.96 18.40
N PRO A 279 -12.71 18.43 19.62
CA PRO A 279 -11.91 17.23 19.82
C PRO A 279 -12.41 16.02 19.00
N GLY A 280 -13.70 15.99 18.64
CA GLY A 280 -14.37 14.94 17.87
C GLY A 280 -14.15 15.01 16.36
N MET A 281 -13.55 16.08 15.83
CA MET A 281 -13.37 16.26 14.39
C MET A 281 -12.36 15.26 13.78
N ASP A 282 -12.66 14.79 12.57
CA ASP A 282 -11.74 13.97 11.76
C ASP A 282 -10.48 14.80 11.41
N SER A 283 -9.30 14.20 11.59
CA SER A 283 -8.00 14.86 11.35
C SER A 283 -7.83 15.32 9.90
N ASP A 284 -8.38 14.60 8.93
CA ASP A 284 -8.34 14.99 7.52
C ASP A 284 -9.25 16.18 7.23
N VAL A 285 -10.42 16.25 7.88
CA VAL A 285 -11.34 17.38 7.72
C VAL A 285 -10.76 18.63 8.38
N LEU A 286 -10.14 18.49 9.55
CA LEU A 286 -9.44 19.58 10.21
C LEU A 286 -8.25 20.07 9.35
N PHE A 287 -7.41 19.15 8.86
CA PHE A 287 -6.30 19.48 7.96
C PHE A 287 -6.80 20.19 6.69
N GLY A 288 -7.84 19.66 6.04
CA GLY A 288 -8.45 20.27 4.86
C GLY A 288 -8.89 21.70 5.14
N LYS A 289 -9.60 21.95 6.24
CA LYS A 289 -10.02 23.31 6.60
C LYS A 289 -8.86 24.27 6.86
N ILE A 290 -7.82 23.81 7.57
CA ILE A 290 -6.65 24.62 7.90
C ILE A 290 -5.87 24.99 6.63
N ILE A 291 -5.77 24.04 5.68
CA ILE A 291 -4.86 24.16 4.55
C ILE A 291 -5.54 24.61 3.26
N GLU A 292 -6.80 24.29 3.00
CA GLU A 292 -7.50 24.72 1.77
C GLU A 292 -7.56 26.25 1.67
N GLU A 293 -7.77 26.96 2.77
CA GLU A 293 -7.76 28.44 2.78
C GLU A 293 -6.40 29.02 2.39
N VAL A 294 -5.31 28.40 2.87
CA VAL A 294 -3.93 28.87 2.64
C VAL A 294 -3.36 28.39 1.31
N ALA A 295 -3.65 27.15 0.93
CA ALA A 295 -3.21 26.56 -0.33
C ALA A 295 -3.88 27.26 -1.53
N ASN A 296 -5.15 27.64 -1.41
CA ASN A 296 -5.87 28.37 -2.45
C ASN A 296 -5.42 29.83 -2.59
N ALA A 297 -4.94 30.46 -1.52
CA ALA A 297 -4.37 31.81 -1.58
C ALA A 297 -3.07 31.89 -2.41
N HIS A 298 -2.38 30.76 -2.60
CA HIS A 298 -1.06 30.70 -3.26
C HIS A 298 -1.00 29.73 -4.46
N SER A 299 -2.14 29.15 -4.88
CA SER A 299 -2.21 28.16 -5.97
C SER A 299 -2.16 28.78 -7.36
N ASN A 300 -2.72 29.99 -7.53
CA ASN A 300 -3.02 30.58 -8.85
C ASN A 300 -1.89 31.35 -9.51
N GLU A 301 -0.73 31.55 -8.86
CA GLU A 301 0.25 32.48 -9.42
C GLU A 301 1.06 31.92 -10.60
N HIS A 302 1.51 30.67 -10.63
CA HIS A 302 2.37 30.20 -11.74
C HIS A 302 2.29 28.67 -11.95
N GLY A 303 1.77 28.23 -13.11
CA GLY A 303 2.10 27.01 -13.89
C GLY A 303 2.17 25.60 -13.28
N ASN A 304 2.30 25.44 -11.96
CA ASN A 304 2.50 24.16 -11.29
C ASN A 304 1.18 23.68 -10.67
N ASN A 305 0.20 23.27 -11.47
CA ASN A 305 -1.09 22.82 -10.94
C ASN A 305 -0.91 21.77 -9.84
N MET A 306 -1.29 22.14 -8.60
CA MET A 306 -1.26 21.23 -7.47
C MET A 306 -2.40 20.21 -7.66
N VAL A 307 -2.02 18.96 -7.85
CA VAL A 307 -2.95 17.83 -7.85
C VAL A 307 -3.15 17.36 -6.42
N ILE A 308 -4.39 17.43 -5.93
CA ILE A 308 -4.82 16.79 -4.69
C ILE A 308 -5.72 15.63 -5.06
N ARG A 309 -5.41 14.42 -4.58
CA ARG A 309 -6.26 13.24 -4.80
C ARG A 309 -6.95 12.79 -3.52
N GLU A 310 -8.24 12.52 -3.63
CA GLU A 310 -9.01 11.88 -2.57
C GLU A 310 -9.06 10.37 -2.73
N LEU A 311 -8.00 9.69 -2.28
CA LEU A 311 -7.91 8.24 -2.46
C LEU A 311 -8.84 7.51 -1.47
N PRO A 312 -9.46 6.38 -1.87
CA PRO A 312 -10.32 5.60 -0.97
C PRO A 312 -9.65 5.11 0.32
N TRP A 313 -8.34 4.81 0.31
CA TRP A 313 -7.60 4.49 1.55
C TRP A 313 -7.36 5.72 2.46
N ASN A 314 -7.58 6.94 1.94
CA ASN A 314 -7.57 8.17 2.74
C ASN A 314 -8.89 8.31 3.53
N LYS A 315 -9.92 7.51 3.31
CA LYS A 315 -11.20 7.64 4.03
C LYS A 315 -11.19 6.73 5.28
N VAL A 316 -10.94 7.29 6.48
CA VAL A 316 -11.23 6.58 7.74
C VAL A 316 -12.73 6.59 7.96
N ARG A 317 -13.33 5.43 8.25
CA ARG A 317 -14.68 5.42 8.82
C ARG A 317 -14.53 5.28 10.34
N TYR A 318 -14.80 6.34 11.07
CA TYR A 318 -14.94 6.23 12.52
C TYR A 318 -16.26 5.54 12.83
N GLY A 319 -16.16 4.38 13.47
CA GLY A 319 -17.30 3.72 14.07
C GLY A 319 -17.18 3.89 15.58
N PHE A 320 -18.14 4.57 16.21
CA PHE A 320 -18.25 4.52 17.66
C PHE A 320 -18.91 3.19 18.01
N THR A 321 -18.21 2.34 18.76
CA THR A 321 -18.86 1.18 19.37
C THR A 321 -19.16 1.54 20.81
N ARG A 322 -20.45 1.64 21.13
CA ARG A 322 -20.90 1.73 22.53
C ARG A 322 -20.65 0.38 23.17
N VAL A 323 -19.72 0.31 24.12
CA VAL A 323 -19.51 -0.89 24.92
C VAL A 323 -20.21 -0.65 26.25
N PHE A 324 -21.26 -1.44 26.53
CA PHE A 324 -21.93 -1.42 27.82
C PHE A 324 -21.10 -2.23 28.81
N ILE A 325 -20.46 -1.55 29.75
CA ILE A 325 -19.91 -2.17 30.95
C ILE A 325 -20.70 -1.55 32.11
N THR A 326 -21.21 -2.40 32.98
CA THR A 326 -22.12 -2.09 34.09
C THR A 326 -21.88 -0.70 34.70
N HIS A 327 -22.92 0.14 34.62
CA HIS A 327 -23.10 1.47 35.21
C HIS A 327 -22.18 2.64 34.76
N HIS A 328 -21.28 2.47 33.78
CA HIS A 328 -20.51 3.59 33.21
C HIS A 328 -20.53 3.60 31.68
N HIS A 329 -20.89 4.75 31.09
CA HIS A 329 -20.83 4.95 29.64
C HIS A 329 -19.38 5.11 29.18
N ILE A 330 -18.81 4.07 28.58
CA ILE A 330 -17.50 4.15 27.91
C ILE A 330 -17.74 4.26 26.40
N PHE A 331 -17.38 5.40 25.81
CA PHE A 331 -17.35 5.55 24.37
C PHE A 331 -15.99 5.06 23.85
N VAL A 332 -16.01 3.96 23.11
CA VAL A 332 -14.81 3.44 22.43
C VAL A 332 -14.79 3.98 21.00
N ARG A 333 -13.82 4.85 20.71
CA ARG A 333 -13.52 5.26 19.33
C ARG A 333 -12.80 4.09 18.66
N ASN A 334 -13.49 3.41 17.75
CA ASN A 334 -12.86 2.40 16.91
C ASN A 334 -12.47 3.05 15.57
N GLU A 335 -11.17 3.12 15.31
CA GLU A 335 -10.63 3.48 14.00
C GLU A 335 -10.76 2.27 13.08
N TRP A 336 -11.76 2.27 12.20
CA TRP A 336 -11.91 1.23 11.19
C TRP A 336 -11.30 1.71 9.87
N PHE A 337 -10.29 0.99 9.41
CA PHE A 337 -9.85 1.07 8.02
C PHE A 337 -10.68 0.08 7.22
N SER A 338 -11.14 0.49 6.04
CA SER A 338 -11.87 -0.38 5.09
C SER A 338 -11.13 -1.70 4.78
N THR A 339 -9.81 -1.77 5.01
CA THR A 339 -8.97 -2.92 4.63
C THR A 339 -8.12 -3.52 5.76
N CYS A 340 -8.29 -3.19 7.05
CA CYS A 340 -7.38 -3.66 8.11
C CYS A 340 -8.10 -4.36 9.28
N LYS A 341 -7.70 -5.62 9.57
CA LYS A 341 -8.21 -6.48 10.67
C LYS A 341 -7.72 -6.09 12.08
N LYS A 342 -7.06 -4.94 12.26
CA LYS A 342 -6.56 -4.52 13.60
C LYS A 342 -7.21 -3.20 14.02
N SER A 343 -8.12 -3.29 14.97
CA SER A 343 -8.60 -2.17 15.76
C SER A 343 -7.52 -1.75 16.75
N ARG A 344 -7.12 -0.46 16.74
CA ARG A 344 -6.54 0.16 17.94
C ARG A 344 -7.71 0.68 18.78
N ILE A 345 -7.92 0.07 19.93
CA ILE A 345 -8.88 0.57 20.92
C ILE A 345 -8.16 1.67 21.69
N LYS A 346 -8.57 2.93 21.51
CA LYS A 346 -8.24 4.01 22.46
C LYS A 346 -9.41 4.14 23.42
N VAL A 347 -9.20 3.77 24.68
CA VAL A 347 -10.18 3.98 25.76
C VAL A 347 -10.00 5.41 26.25
N TYR A 348 -11.01 6.24 26.05
CA TYR A 348 -11.08 7.56 26.67
C TYR A 348 -11.87 7.43 27.96
N ARG A 349 -11.20 7.64 29.11
CA ARG A 349 -11.88 7.78 30.40
C ARG A 349 -12.16 9.26 30.58
N TRP A 350 -13.42 9.65 30.40
CA TRP A 350 -13.88 10.97 30.82
C TRP A 350 -14.20 10.86 32.32
N THR A 351 -13.48 11.62 33.14
CA THR A 351 -13.81 11.82 34.57
C THR A 351 -14.84 12.91 34.71
#